data_AF-A0A3M2XP57-F1
#
_entry.id   AF-A0A3M2XP57-F1
#
_cell.length_a   1.000
_cell.length_b   1.000
_cell.length_c   1.000
_cell.angle_alpha   90.00
_cell.angle_beta   90.00
_cell.angle_gamma   90.00
#
_symmetry.space_group_name_H-M   'P 1'
#
loop_
_entity.id
_entity.type
_entity.pdbx_description
1 polymer ?
#
loop_
_entity_poly.entity_id
_entity_poly.type
_entity_poly.pdbx_seq_one_letter_code
_entity_poly.pdbx_strand_id
1 'polypeptide(L)'
;QELIEPLTRLKLLTCVAVPAFCERFVNTILADGTYARHMQDVQQRLISQQVQTQRSLLARGWKFDIAPQGGMFIWAYHPDITDLQPFMTKLEQHRILLMPGSAFSVTRDYQRFARINCTHFSEAVEAHFSV
;
A
#
# COMPACT_ATOMS: atom_id res chain seq x y z
N GLN A 1 24.44 -3.24 -19.68
CA GLN A 1 25.58 -2.94 -18.79
C GLN A 1 25.93 -1.44 -18.76
N GLU A 2 25.66 -0.68 -19.83
CA GLU A 2 26.00 0.77 -19.94
C GLU A 2 25.48 1.66 -18.80
N LEU A 3 24.38 1.30 -18.11
CA LEU A 3 23.83 2.07 -16.98
C LEU A 3 24.44 1.70 -15.62
N ILE A 4 25.09 0.53 -15.48
CA ILE A 4 25.58 0.05 -14.17
C ILE A 4 26.72 0.93 -13.67
N GLU A 5 27.68 1.27 -14.54
CA GLU A 5 28.83 2.09 -14.20
C GLU A 5 28.45 3.52 -13.78
N PRO A 6 27.62 4.26 -14.56
CA PRO A 6 27.12 5.57 -14.13
C PRO A 6 26.38 5.55 -12.80
N LEU A 7 25.50 4.55 -12.56
CA LEU A 7 24.75 4.43 -11.31
C LEU A 7 25.66 4.06 -10.12
N THR A 8 26.66 3.21 -10.34
CA THR A 8 27.63 2.86 -9.31
C THR A 8 28.46 4.07 -8.90
N ARG A 9 28.93 4.84 -9.89
CA ARG A 9 29.65 6.10 -9.63
C ARG A 9 28.78 7.09 -8.85
N LEU A 10 27.52 7.26 -9.25
CA LEU A 10 26.58 8.13 -8.53
C LEU A 10 26.38 7.65 -7.08
N LYS A 11 26.16 6.35 -6.85
CA LYS A 11 26.00 5.77 -5.51
C LYS A 11 27.22 6.03 -4.63
N LEU A 12 28.43 5.86 -5.16
CA LEU A 12 29.68 6.14 -4.42
C LEU A 12 29.76 7.61 -3.98
N LEU A 13 29.28 8.54 -4.83
CA LEU A 13 29.30 9.97 -4.56
C LEU A 13 28.20 10.43 -3.59
N THR A 14 27.04 9.76 -3.56
CA THR A 14 25.87 10.20 -2.76
C THR A 14 25.68 9.42 -1.47
N CYS A 15 25.97 8.13 -1.46
CA CYS A 15 25.69 7.24 -0.34
C CYS A 15 26.90 6.40 0.09
N VAL A 16 28.02 6.46 -0.65
CA VAL A 16 29.24 5.68 -0.46
C VAL A 16 28.98 4.17 -0.58
N ALA A 17 28.40 3.54 0.44
CA ALA A 17 28.11 2.12 0.45
C ALA A 17 26.88 1.81 1.32
N VAL A 18 26.23 0.68 1.01
CA VAL A 18 25.27 0.07 1.93
C VAL A 18 26.09 -0.64 3.01
N PRO A 19 25.63 -0.71 4.28
CA PRO A 19 26.37 -1.41 5.32
C PRO A 19 26.63 -2.87 4.92
N ALA A 20 27.90 -3.27 4.84
CA ALA A 20 28.30 -4.61 4.40
C ALA A 20 27.72 -5.73 5.28
N PHE A 21 27.38 -5.43 6.53
CA PHE A 21 26.63 -6.35 7.40
C PHE A 21 25.25 -6.69 6.84
N CYS A 22 24.47 -5.68 6.42
CA CYS A 22 23.14 -5.88 5.85
C CYS A 22 23.21 -6.69 4.56
N GLU A 23 24.22 -6.42 3.71
CA GLU A 23 24.43 -7.17 2.47
C GLU A 23 24.70 -8.66 2.75
N ARG A 24 25.61 -8.96 3.70
CA ARG A 24 25.91 -10.36 4.08
C ARG A 24 24.72 -11.05 4.75
N PHE A 25 23.97 -10.33 5.58
CA PHE A 25 22.79 -10.86 6.25
C PHE A 25 21.70 -11.26 5.25
N VAL A 26 21.36 -10.35 4.32
CA VAL A 26 20.40 -10.64 3.26
C VAL A 26 20.89 -11.78 2.37
N ASN A 27 22.17 -11.81 1.99
CA ASN A 27 22.74 -12.90 1.21
C ASN A 27 22.57 -14.27 1.91
N THR A 28 22.79 -14.32 3.22
CA THR A 28 22.65 -15.55 4.01
C THR A 28 21.21 -16.05 4.00
N ILE A 29 20.25 -15.16 4.28
CA ILE A 29 18.80 -15.47 4.33
C ILE A 29 18.23 -15.87 2.96
N LEU A 30 18.77 -15.30 1.87
CA LEU A 30 18.37 -15.70 0.52
C LEU A 30 18.98 -17.05 0.12
N ALA A 31 20.21 -17.34 0.54
CA ALA A 31 20.93 -18.54 0.16
C ALA A 31 20.41 -19.82 0.88
N ASP A 32 19.90 -19.69 2.10
CA ASP A 32 19.39 -20.84 2.88
C ASP A 32 17.97 -21.29 2.48
N GLY A 33 17.29 -20.52 1.61
CA GLY A 33 15.96 -20.81 1.08
C GLY A 33 14.79 -20.58 2.05
N THR A 34 15.04 -20.25 3.32
CA THR A 34 13.99 -19.98 4.32
C THR A 34 13.15 -18.76 3.96
N TYR A 35 13.78 -17.75 3.34
CA TYR A 35 13.12 -16.54 2.87
C TYR A 35 12.03 -16.82 1.84
N ALA A 36 12.26 -17.75 0.91
CA ALA A 36 11.28 -18.06 -0.13
C ALA A 36 9.98 -18.62 0.48
N ARG A 37 10.10 -19.52 1.46
CA ARG A 37 8.95 -20.05 2.21
C ARG A 37 8.25 -18.95 3.01
N HIS A 38 9.01 -18.13 3.73
CA HIS A 38 8.45 -17.00 4.48
C HIS A 38 7.67 -16.05 3.56
N MET A 39 8.20 -15.74 2.38
CA MET A 39 7.54 -14.88 1.40
C MET A 39 6.25 -15.49 0.85
N GLN A 40 6.20 -16.81 0.64
CA GLN A 40 4.95 -17.48 0.28
C GLN A 40 3.89 -17.28 1.36
N ASP A 41 4.24 -17.47 2.64
CA ASP A 41 3.31 -17.26 3.75
C ASP A 41 2.82 -15.81 3.83
N VAL A 42 3.73 -14.84 3.68
CA VAL A 42 3.40 -13.40 3.69
C VAL A 42 2.45 -13.06 2.53
N GLN A 43 2.72 -13.55 1.32
CA GLN A 43 1.87 -13.31 0.16
C GLN A 43 0.47 -13.88 0.35
N GLN A 44 0.35 -15.10 0.89
CA GLN A 44 -0.96 -15.73 1.13
C GLN A 44 -1.79 -14.96 2.17
N ARG A 45 -1.17 -14.50 3.26
CA ARG A 45 -1.84 -13.65 4.26
C ARG A 45 -2.30 -12.33 3.64
N LEU A 46 -1.45 -11.72 2.83
CA LEU A 46 -1.77 -10.45 2.17
C LEU A 46 -2.93 -10.59 1.17
N ILE A 47 -2.94 -11.65 0.36
CA ILE A 47 -4.04 -11.94 -0.57
C ILE A 47 -5.35 -12.12 0.20
N SER A 48 -5.32 -12.90 1.29
CA SER A 48 -6.50 -13.14 2.13
C SER A 48 -7.05 -11.84 2.71
N GLN A 49 -6.17 -11.00 3.28
CA GLN A 49 -6.53 -9.69 3.83
C GLN A 49 -7.06 -8.73 2.76
N GLN A 50 -6.47 -8.73 1.57
CA GLN A 50 -6.91 -7.91 0.45
C GLN A 50 -8.33 -8.31 0.01
N VAL A 51 -8.61 -9.61 -0.15
CA VAL A 51 -9.95 -10.11 -0.52
C VAL A 51 -10.99 -9.74 0.53
N GLN A 52 -10.68 -9.90 1.82
CA GLN A 52 -11.58 -9.52 2.91
C GLN A 52 -11.88 -8.02 2.88
N THR A 53 -10.86 -7.18 2.71
CA THR A 53 -11.02 -5.73 2.63
C THR A 53 -11.87 -5.33 1.42
N GLN A 54 -11.63 -5.93 0.25
CA GLN A 54 -12.43 -5.66 -0.95
C GLN A 54 -13.91 -6.00 -0.73
N ARG A 55 -14.21 -7.18 -0.16
CA ARG A 55 -15.59 -7.60 0.14
C ARG A 55 -16.27 -6.62 1.10
N SER A 56 -15.56 -6.21 2.14
CA SER A 56 -16.04 -5.27 3.16
C SER A 56 -16.37 -3.90 2.58
N LEU A 57 -15.51 -3.38 1.70
CA LEU A 57 -15.71 -2.11 1.00
C LEU A 57 -16.89 -2.19 0.02
N LEU A 58 -16.98 -3.26 -0.78
CA LEU A 58 -18.10 -3.48 -1.71
C LEU A 58 -19.44 -3.55 -0.98
N ALA A 59 -19.48 -4.23 0.17
CA ALA A 59 -20.69 -4.32 1.00
C ALA A 59 -21.16 -2.95 1.53
N ARG A 60 -20.27 -1.94 1.53
CA ARG A 60 -20.53 -0.57 1.97
C ARG A 60 -20.66 0.43 0.81
N GLY A 61 -20.86 -0.06 -0.41
CA GLY A 61 -21.10 0.81 -1.58
C GLY A 61 -19.85 1.39 -2.22
N TRP A 62 -18.66 1.10 -1.69
CA TRP A 62 -17.40 1.51 -2.33
C TRP A 62 -17.18 0.72 -3.62
N LYS A 63 -16.60 1.38 -4.61
CA LYS A 63 -16.29 0.83 -5.93
C LYS A 63 -14.81 0.94 -6.23
N PHE A 64 -14.36 0.08 -7.13
CA PHE A 64 -12.99 0.06 -7.64
C PHE A 64 -13.06 0.23 -9.16
N ASP A 65 -12.23 1.12 -9.73
CA ASP A 65 -12.09 1.21 -11.19
C ASP A 65 -11.26 0.05 -11.74
N ILE A 66 -10.28 -0.42 -10.95
CA ILE A 66 -9.44 -1.57 -11.26
C ILE A 66 -9.51 -2.54 -10.09
N ALA A 67 -9.92 -3.77 -10.36
CA ALA A 67 -9.93 -4.82 -9.36
C ALA A 67 -8.49 -5.06 -8.85
N PRO A 68 -8.20 -4.90 -7.54
CA PRO A 68 -6.86 -5.11 -7.03
C PRO A 68 -6.50 -6.61 -7.11
N GLN A 69 -5.35 -6.90 -7.73
CA GLN A 69 -4.87 -8.28 -7.97
C GLN A 69 -3.73 -8.71 -7.03
N GLY A 70 -3.26 -7.80 -6.17
CA GLY A 70 -2.20 -8.07 -5.21
C GLY A 70 -1.68 -6.79 -4.56
N GLY A 71 -0.75 -6.93 -3.62
CA GLY A 71 -0.17 -5.80 -2.88
C GLY A 71 -1.03 -5.31 -1.71
N MET A 72 -0.54 -4.27 -1.04
CA MET A 72 -1.12 -3.76 0.21
C MET A 72 -2.16 -2.65 0.00
N PHE A 73 -2.24 -2.06 -1.19
CA PHE A 73 -3.07 -0.89 -1.42
C PHE A 73 -4.27 -1.19 -2.31
N ILE A 74 -5.42 -0.70 -1.89
CA ILE A 74 -6.67 -0.72 -2.65
C ILE A 74 -7.04 0.72 -2.97
N TRP A 75 -7.33 0.98 -4.24
CA TRP A 75 -7.84 2.25 -4.72
C TRP A 75 -9.35 2.17 -4.86
N ALA A 76 -10.06 2.94 -4.05
CA ALA A 76 -11.51 2.88 -3.98
C ALA A 76 -12.13 4.28 -4.00
N TYR A 77 -13.37 4.38 -4.44
CA TYR A 77 -14.19 5.59 -4.30
C TYR A 77 -15.61 5.19 -3.90
N HIS A 78 -16.34 6.11 -3.29
CA HIS A 78 -17.77 5.92 -3.05
C HIS A 78 -18.56 6.80 -4.03
N PRO A 79 -19.59 6.29 -4.74
CA PRO A 79 -20.36 7.08 -5.71
C PRO A 79 -20.97 8.35 -5.13
N ASP A 80 -21.38 8.30 -3.86
CA ASP A 80 -22.01 9.42 -3.17
C ASP A 80 -21.00 10.42 -2.57
N ILE A 81 -19.70 10.12 -2.65
CA ILE A 81 -18.63 11.01 -2.22
C ILE A 81 -18.00 11.66 -3.45
N THR A 82 -18.26 12.95 -3.65
CA THR A 82 -17.63 13.76 -4.70
C THR A 82 -16.29 14.35 -4.26
N ASP A 83 -16.14 14.61 -2.97
CA ASP A 83 -14.92 15.06 -2.31
C ASP A 83 -14.68 14.23 -1.04
N LEU A 84 -13.51 13.60 -0.94
CA LEU A 84 -13.15 12.74 0.18
C LEU A 84 -12.80 13.52 1.45
N GLN A 85 -12.52 14.83 1.38
CA GLN A 85 -12.04 15.64 2.51
C GLN A 85 -12.97 15.60 3.75
N PRO A 86 -14.30 15.77 3.63
CA PRO A 86 -15.18 15.69 4.79
C PRO A 86 -15.18 14.30 5.43
N PHE A 87 -15.12 13.25 4.60
CA PHE A 87 -15.06 11.87 5.07
C PHE A 87 -13.75 11.59 5.81
N MET A 88 -12.61 12.08 5.30
CA MET A 88 -11.32 11.98 5.98
C MET A 88 -11.31 12.71 7.32
N THR A 89 -11.82 13.93 7.37
CA THR A 89 -11.91 14.71 8.61
C THR A 89 -12.69 13.95 9.70
N LYS A 90 -13.75 13.23 9.31
CA LYS A 90 -14.50 12.35 10.23
C LYS A 90 -13.66 11.16 10.70
N LEU A 91 -12.93 10.51 9.80
CA LEU A 91 -12.06 9.39 10.15
C LEU A 91 -10.91 9.80 11.11
N GLU A 92 -10.37 11.00 10.93
CA GLU A 92 -9.31 11.53 11.79
C GLU A 92 -9.76 11.68 13.25
N GLN A 93 -11.03 12.02 13.50
CA GLN A 93 -11.61 12.06 14.85
C GLN A 93 -11.56 10.69 15.54
N HIS A 94 -11.54 9.61 14.77
CA HIS A 94 -11.40 8.24 15.24
C HIS A 94 -9.96 7.70 15.15
N ARG A 95 -8.97 8.58 14.90
CA ARG A 95 -7.55 8.23 14.71
C ARG A 95 -7.31 7.28 13.53
N ILE A 96 -8.19 7.34 12.52
CA ILE A 96 -8.06 6.59 11.28
C ILE A 96 -7.52 7.54 10.21
N LEU A 97 -6.29 7.29 9.76
CA LEU A 97 -5.67 8.06 8.68
C LEU A 97 -5.99 7.43 7.33
N LEU A 98 -6.56 8.22 6.43
CA LEU A 98 -6.83 7.82 5.06
C LEU A 98 -6.10 8.77 4.10
N MET A 99 -5.53 8.22 3.03
CA MET A 99 -4.82 9.04 2.04
C MET A 99 -5.71 9.33 0.83
N PRO A 100 -5.91 10.62 0.47
CA PRO A 100 -6.70 10.99 -0.68
C PRO A 100 -5.92 10.73 -1.96
N GLY A 101 -6.65 10.44 -3.04
CA GLY A 101 -6.07 10.18 -4.35
C GLY A 101 -5.30 11.37 -4.91
N SER A 102 -5.74 12.59 -4.57
CA SER A 102 -5.08 13.83 -4.97
C SER A 102 -3.67 13.98 -4.43
N ALA A 103 -3.29 13.30 -3.34
CA ALA A 103 -1.91 13.25 -2.86
C ALA A 103 -0.96 12.49 -3.81
N PHE A 104 -1.51 11.70 -4.75
CA PHE A 104 -0.75 10.89 -5.72
C PHE A 104 -0.93 11.38 -7.16
N SER A 105 -1.54 12.56 -7.34
CA SER A 105 -1.71 13.19 -8.65
C SER A 105 -0.94 14.51 -8.71
N VAL A 106 -0.13 14.69 -9.75
CA VAL A 106 0.60 15.96 -9.98
C VAL A 106 -0.37 17.13 -10.17
N THR A 107 -1.50 16.88 -10.83
CA THR A 107 -2.58 17.86 -11.06
C THR A 107 -3.57 17.95 -9.90
N ARG A 108 -3.39 17.13 -8.85
CA ARG A 108 -4.31 16.98 -7.71
C ARG A 108 -5.74 16.53 -8.11
N ASP A 109 -5.84 15.77 -9.19
CA ASP A 109 -7.10 15.08 -9.57
C ASP A 109 -7.41 13.91 -8.61
N TYR A 110 -8.49 13.17 -8.87
CA TYR A 110 -8.90 12.01 -8.06
C TYR A 110 -9.29 12.33 -6.61
N GLN A 111 -9.90 13.50 -6.37
CA GLN A 111 -10.34 13.96 -5.04
C GLN A 111 -11.36 13.03 -4.36
N ARG A 112 -12.12 12.25 -5.14
CA ARG A 112 -13.07 11.25 -4.63
C ARG A 112 -12.45 9.88 -4.33
N PHE A 113 -11.20 9.64 -4.73
CA PHE A 113 -10.54 8.35 -4.54
C PHE A 113 -9.77 8.34 -3.24
N ALA A 114 -9.75 7.17 -2.61
CA ALA A 114 -8.98 6.87 -1.42
C ALA A 114 -7.97 5.76 -1.72
N ARG A 115 -6.75 5.90 -1.20
CA ARG A 115 -5.76 4.82 -1.16
C ARG A 115 -5.77 4.16 0.20
N ILE A 116 -6.40 2.99 0.28
CA ILE A 116 -6.61 2.24 1.52
C ILE A 116 -5.49 1.20 1.65
N ASN A 117 -4.83 1.14 2.81
CA ASN A 117 -3.90 0.05 3.12
C ASN A 117 -4.66 -1.13 3.75
N CYS A 118 -4.80 -2.23 3.01
CA CYS A 118 -5.56 -3.40 3.47
C CYS A 118 -4.91 -4.08 4.68
N THR A 119 -3.59 -3.95 4.90
CA THR A 119 -2.90 -4.58 6.05
C THR A 119 -3.31 -3.99 7.39
N HIS A 120 -3.92 -2.79 7.38
CA HIS A 120 -4.43 -2.11 8.58
C HIS A 120 -5.96 -1.99 8.59
N PHE A 121 -6.65 -2.64 7.65
CA PHE A 121 -8.10 -2.58 7.54
C PHE A 121 -8.74 -3.69 8.40
N SER A 122 -9.06 -3.34 9.64
CA SER A 122 -9.70 -4.25 10.60
C SER A 122 -11.22 -4.03 10.68
N GLU A 123 -11.94 -4.92 11.34
CA GLU A 123 -13.38 -4.77 11.62
C GLU A 123 -13.70 -3.44 12.34
N ALA A 124 -12.80 -2.99 13.22
CA ALA A 124 -12.95 -1.71 13.91
C ALA A 124 -12.85 -0.52 12.94
N VAL A 125 -11.92 -0.57 11.98
CA VAL A 125 -11.79 0.47 10.94
C VAL A 125 -12.99 0.43 9.99
N GLU A 126 -13.38 -0.77 9.58
CA GLU A 126 -14.50 -1.06 8.69
C GLU A 126 -15.82 -0.41 9.15
N ALA A 127 -16.08 -0.34 10.46
CA ALA A 127 -17.28 0.28 11.01
C ALA A 127 -17.42 1.78 10.64
N HIS A 128 -16.32 2.46 10.35
CA HIS A 128 -16.30 3.88 9.98
C HIS A 128 -16.37 4.14 8.47
N PHE A 129 -16.42 3.08 7.64
CA PHE A 129 -16.45 3.17 6.17
C PHE A 129 -17.86 3.18 5.56
N SER A 130 -18.89 3.34 6.39
CA SER A 130 -20.26 3.58 5.93
C SER A 130 -20.45 5.07 5.57
N VAL A 131 -21.03 5.31 4.40
CA VAL A 131 -21.36 6.65 3.88
C VAL A 131 -22.82 6.97 4.18
#